data_AF-A0A7C9R486-F1
#
_entry.id   AF-A0A7C9R486-F1
#
_cell.length_a   1.000
_cell.length_b   1.000
_cell.length_c   1.000
_cell.angle_alpha   90.00
_cell.angle_beta   90.00
_cell.angle_gamma   90.00
#
_symmetry.space_group_name_H-M   'P 1'
#
loop_
_entity.id
_entity.type
_entity.pdbx_description
1 polymer ?
#
loop_
_entity_poly.entity_id
_entity_poly.type
_entity_poly.pdbx_seq_one_letter_code
_entity_poly.pdbx_strand_id
1 'polypeptide(L)' 'MAEKSRSTAVENQRKSRAAVRRALERHKVYVVSRRFSDSGMSARVLIDGEYYDVNERELSRLEAGARPERDLALEPVRDA' A
#
# COMPACT_ATOMS: atom_id res chain seq x y z
N MET A 1 11.13 -11.71 -41.43
CA MET A 1 11.59 -11.10 -40.15
C MET A 1 10.47 -10.33 -39.43
N ALA A 2 9.26 -10.89 -39.31
CA ALA A 2 8.12 -10.21 -38.66
C ALA A 2 7.73 -10.84 -37.30
N GLU A 3 8.19 -12.06 -37.03
CA GLU A 3 7.75 -12.85 -35.87
C GLU A 3 8.40 -12.40 -34.56
N LYS A 4 9.70 -12.04 -34.58
CA LYS A 4 10.42 -11.54 -33.39
C LYS A 4 9.83 -10.25 -32.81
N SER A 5 9.26 -9.37 -33.64
CA SER A 5 8.67 -8.10 -33.19
C SER A 5 7.27 -8.24 -32.57
N ARG A 6 6.52 -9.29 -32.93
CA ARG A 6 5.23 -9.59 -32.28
C ARG A 6 5.43 -10.22 -30.90
N SER A 7 6.41 -11.11 -30.75
CA SER A 7 6.71 -11.76 -29.47
C SER A 7 7.14 -10.74 -28.40
N THR A 8 7.98 -9.77 -28.75
CA THR A 8 8.41 -8.71 -27.84
C THR A 8 7.27 -7.75 -27.46
N ALA A 9 6.37 -7.44 -28.39
CA ALA A 9 5.18 -6.63 -28.10
C ALA A 9 4.23 -7.33 -27.09
N VAL A 10 4.02 -8.63 -27.25
CA VAL A 10 3.20 -9.44 -26.33
C VAL A 10 3.85 -9.54 -24.95
N GLU A 11 5.17 -9.74 -24.87
CA GLU A 11 5.90 -9.74 -23.59
C GLU A 11 5.84 -8.39 -22.87
N ASN A 12 6.00 -7.28 -23.59
CA ASN A 12 5.86 -5.93 -23.03
C ASN A 12 4.44 -5.68 -22.51
N GLN A 13 3.42 -6.14 -23.22
CA GLN A 13 2.03 -6.04 -22.76
C GLN A 13 1.78 -6.87 -21.49
N ARG A 14 2.35 -8.07 -21.38
CA ARG A 14 2.29 -8.90 -20.16
C ARG A 14 2.97 -8.22 -18.98
N LYS A 15 4.17 -7.67 -19.17
CA LYS A 15 4.90 -6.90 -18.13
C LYS A 15 4.09 -5.69 -17.67
N SER A 16 3.52 -4.93 -18.60
CA SER A 16 2.65 -3.79 -18.30
C SER A 16 1.43 -4.21 -17.49
N ARG A 17 0.70 -5.25 -17.92
CA ARG A 17 -0.44 -5.78 -17.18
C ARG A 17 -0.07 -6.25 -15.77
N ALA A 18 1.07 -6.92 -15.61
CA ALA A 18 1.54 -7.37 -14.29
C ALA A 18 1.88 -6.18 -13.37
N ALA A 19 2.51 -5.13 -13.89
CA ALA A 19 2.82 -3.92 -13.13
C ALA A 19 1.54 -3.16 -12.74
N VAL A 20 0.58 -3.03 -13.66
CA VAL A 20 -0.73 -2.43 -13.38
C VAL A 20 -1.49 -3.24 -12.33
N ARG A 21 -1.52 -4.58 -12.46
CA ARG A 21 -2.17 -5.44 -11.47
C ARG A 21 -1.55 -5.27 -10.09
N ARG A 22 -0.22 -5.31 -10.00
CA ARG A 22 0.50 -5.02 -8.74
C ARG A 22 0.19 -3.64 -8.19
N ALA A 23 0.00 -2.63 -9.04
CA ALA A 23 -0.35 -1.28 -8.60
C ALA A 23 -1.78 -1.18 -8.08
N LEU A 24 -2.73 -1.91 -8.68
CA LEU A 24 -4.12 -1.98 -8.25
C LEU A 24 -4.29 -2.86 -7.00
N GLU A 25 -3.47 -3.91 -6.85
CA GLU A 25 -3.44 -4.79 -5.67
C GLU A 25 -2.79 -4.13 -4.44
N ARG A 26 -2.10 -2.98 -4.61
CA ARG A 26 -1.57 -2.22 -3.48
C ARG A 26 -2.70 -1.46 -2.79
N HIS A 27 -2.96 -1.81 -1.52
CA HIS A 27 -3.79 -1.03 -0.62
C HIS A 27 -3.21 0.39 -0.54
N LYS A 28 -4.01 1.38 -0.93
CA LYS A 28 -3.54 2.77 -0.90
C LYS A 28 -3.59 3.27 0.53
N VAL A 29 -2.41 3.56 1.08
CA VAL A 29 -2.25 4.14 2.40
C VAL A 29 -2.20 5.65 2.25
N TYR A 30 -3.15 6.36 2.88
CA TYR A 30 -3.17 7.81 2.91
C TYR A 30 -2.86 8.30 4.33
N VAL A 31 -1.75 9.02 4.51
CA VAL A 31 -1.41 9.60 5.81
C VAL A 31 -2.24 10.87 6.03
N VAL A 32 -3.09 10.85 7.04
CA VAL A 32 -4.03 11.93 7.38
C VAL A 32 -3.34 12.94 8.31
N SER A 33 -2.63 12.43 9.31
CA SER A 33 -1.84 13.26 10.22
C SER A 33 -0.65 12.49 10.78
N ARG A 34 0.38 13.22 11.20
CA ARG A 34 1.56 12.70 11.90
C ARG A 34 1.77 13.50 13.16
N ARG A 35 2.07 12.82 14.26
CA ARG A 35 2.44 13.42 15.54
C ARG A 35 3.82 12.93 15.94
N PHE A 36 4.67 13.86 16.31
CA PHE A 36 6.02 13.59 16.80
C PHE A 36 6.08 13.92 18.30
N SER A 37 6.74 13.06 19.06
CA SER A 37 6.92 13.18 20.51
C SER A 37 8.29 12.62 20.89
N ASP A 38 8.75 12.91 22.11
CA ASP A 38 10.00 12.34 22.65
C ASP A 38 10.01 10.80 22.64
N SER A 39 8.84 10.18 22.79
CA SER A 39 8.66 8.73 22.74
C SER A 39 8.57 8.16 21.32
N GLY A 40 8.62 9.00 20.27
CA GLY A 40 8.57 8.59 18.87
C GLY A 40 7.44 9.23 18.06
N MET A 41 7.13 8.60 16.94
CA MET A 41 6.15 9.08 15.96
C MET A 41 4.92 8.18 15.92
N SER A 42 3.75 8.82 15.90
CA SER A 42 2.48 8.20 15.54
C SER A 42 1.84 8.89 14.34
N ALA A 43 0.99 8.16 13.62
CA ALA A 43 0.30 8.62 12.45
C ALA A 43 -1.14 8.12 12.45
N ARG A 44 -2.05 8.93 11.93
CA ARG A 44 -3.37 8.46 11.52
C ARG A 44 -3.35 8.24 10.02
N VAL A 45 -3.73 7.04 9.58
CA VAL A 45 -3.81 6.67 8.16
C VAL A 45 -5.23 6.29 7.78
N LEU A 46 -5.58 6.51 6.51
CA LEU A 46 -6.82 6.07 5.89
C LEU A 46 -6.49 4.98 4.88
N ILE A 47 -7.09 3.80 5.06
CA ILE A 47 -6.91 2.62 4.21
C ILE A 47 -8.29 2.05 3.92
N ASP A 48 -8.63 1.88 2.65
CA ASP A 48 -9.90 1.28 2.20
C ASP A 48 -11.18 1.89 2.84
N GLY A 49 -11.13 3.16 3.26
CA GLY A 49 -12.25 3.88 3.88
C GLY A 49 -12.26 3.85 5.41
N GLU A 50 -11.30 3.18 6.04
CA GLU A 50 -11.18 3.09 7.49
C GLU A 50 -9.92 3.80 8.00
N TYR A 51 -10.05 4.44 9.16
CA TYR A 51 -8.94 5.11 9.81
C TYR A 51 -8.20 4.13 10.73
N TYR A 52 -6.88 4.23 10.77
CA TYR A 52 -6.03 3.44 11.67
C TYR A 52 -5.02 4.38 12.33
N ASP A 53 -4.82 4.22 13.64
CA ASP A 53 -3.71 4.86 14.34
C ASP A 53 -2.54 3.89 14.40
N VAL A 54 -1.38 4.36 13.93
CA VAL A 54 -0.18 3.53 13.73
C VAL A 54 1.05 4.24 14.27
N ASN A 55 2.03 3.45 14.72
CA ASN A 55 3.37 3.94 15.00
C ASN A 55 4.25 3.93 13.73
N GLU A 56 5.46 4.48 13.84
CA GLU A 56 6.41 4.55 12.73
C GLU A 56 6.70 3.18 12.07
N ARG A 57 6.84 2.11 12.86
CA ARG A 57 7.17 0.77 12.34
C ARG A 57 6.00 0.18 11.57
N GLU A 58 4.78 0.35 12.08
CA GLU A 58 3.55 -0.08 11.43
C GLU A 58 3.31 0.71 10.14
N LEU A 59 3.50 2.03 10.15
CA LEU A 59 3.40 2.87 8.95
C LEU A 59 4.37 2.38 7.86
N SER A 60 5.64 2.12 8.20
CA SER A 60 6.62 1.61 7.24
C SER A 60 6.20 0.27 6.63
N ARG A 61 5.59 -0.62 7.41
CA ARG A 61 5.06 -1.91 6.91
C ARG A 61 3.84 -1.71 6.01
N LEU A 62 2.94 -0.79 6.35
CA LEU A 62 1.79 -0.44 5.52
C LEU A 62 2.23 0.15 4.17
N GLU A 63 3.23 1.04 4.16
CA GLU A 63 3.82 1.58 2.93
C GLU A 63 4.52 0.50 2.08
N ALA A 64 5.06 -0.54 2.73
CA ALA A 64 5.61 -1.72 2.08
C ALA A 64 4.53 -2.70 1.54
N GLY A 65 3.24 -2.43 1.81
CA GLY A 65 2.10 -3.20 1.31
C GLY A 65 1.55 -4.25 2.28
N ALA A 66 1.90 -4.19 3.57
CA ALA A 66 1.25 -5.00 4.59
C ALA A 66 -0.23 -4.61 4.72
N ARG A 67 -1.09 -5.59 5.04
CA ARG A 67 -2.51 -5.36 5.30
C ARG A 67 -2.73 -5.05 6.78
N PRO A 68 -3.51 -4.00 7.12
CA PRO A 68 -3.69 -3.54 8.49
C PRO A 68 -4.24 -4.65 9.42
N GLU A 69 -5.35 -5.28 9.06
CA GLU A 69 -5.97 -6.30 9.93
C GLU A 69 -5.18 -7.62 9.94
N ARG A 70 -4.74 -8.08 8.77
CA ARG A 70 -4.16 -9.44 8.61
C ARG A 70 -2.69 -9.53 9.05
N ASP A 71 -1.88 -8.54 8.69
CA ASP A 71 -0.43 -8.59 8.88
C ASP A 71 0.02 -7.81 10.13
N LEU A 72 -0.80 -6.89 10.61
CA LEU A 72 -0.48 -5.99 11.73
C LEU A 72 -1.46 -6.08 12.89
N ALA A 73 -2.58 -6.82 12.75
CA ALA A 73 -3.64 -6.91 13.75
C ALA A 73 -4.15 -5.54 14.23
N LEU A 74 -4.16 -4.56 13.32
CA LEU A 74 -4.67 -3.22 13.62
C LEU A 74 -6.19 -3.23 13.58
N GLU A 75 -6.79 -2.57 14.57
CA GLU A 75 -8.22 -2.32 14.60
C GLU A 75 -8.53 -0.92 14.03
N PRO A 76 -9.60 -0.77 13.25
CA PRO A 76 -10.00 0.53 12.74
C PRO A 76 -10.45 1.43 13.88
N VAL A 77 -10.04 2.69 13.81
CA VAL A 77 -10.50 3.77 14.68
C VAL A 77 -11.98 4.00 14.39
N ARG A 78 -12.82 3.71 15.37
CA ARG A 78 -14.23 4.10 15.35
C ARG A 78 -14.33 5.50 15.95
N ASP A 79 -14.38 6.52 15.11
CA ASP A 79 -14.81 7.85 15.57
C ASP A 79 -16.26 7.71 16.10
N ALA A 80 -16.46 8.08 17.36
CA ALA A 80 -17.74 7.99 18.07
C ALA A 80 -18.69 9.13 17.69
#